data_AF-K0R2Z3-F1
#
_entry.id   AF-K0R2Z3-F1
#
_cell.length_a   1.000
_cell.length_b   1.000
_cell.length_c   1.000
_cell.angle_alpha   90.00
_cell.angle_beta   90.00
_cell.angle_gamma   90.00
#
_symmetry.space_group_name_H-M   'P 1'
#
loop_
_entity.id
_entity.type
_entity.pdbx_description
1 polymer ?
#
loop_
_entity_poly.entity_id
_entity_poly.type
_entity_poly.pdbx_seq_one_letter_code
_entity_poly.pdbx_strand_id
1 'polypeptide(L)'
;MMTPARRNKLRTLLWFVLMKWTATLVIVNFYLGSMISLEEIENSVLRLMQRDRFVTFEQPESDPMAHQNRQYKADKQPPEVDEVMGRTGTMSGVVTPTKLVRDITPNLKDGTLQGRERLWEMLTTRNMTQVDAEYWSSIPTWDEILDNIKHSGDRQNALPIIHGLDTCQAFQNKTSSDPSQRRIAPAGLFNSVLLEFNCQNPNRVKKFKGNAKRGHGNEWEVPWGKHTPGSERGQYLKNQKIKYTIDEVLPVVLIRNPYGWMKSMCRHPYTAKWGSMQNKRSCPELKRGGEWNGVEAKFGSGVTHHKSLAHMYNDWYGHYYYGSHTAAEGTQRSIEAPFPRLIVRFEDIIFFVSVLDYVCISCTALTPLLH
;
A
#
# COMPACT_ATOMS: atom_id res chain seq x y z
N MET A 1 -34.41 60.03 21.25
CA MET A 1 -33.55 59.14 22.07
C MET A 1 -34.19 57.76 22.17
N MET A 2 -33.49 56.67 21.83
CA MET A 2 -34.01 55.31 22.05
C MET A 2 -34.00 54.97 23.54
N THR A 3 -35.07 54.39 24.05
CA THR A 3 -35.14 53.89 25.43
C THR A 3 -34.13 52.75 25.64
N PRO A 4 -33.56 52.58 26.85
CA PRO A 4 -32.62 51.51 27.17
C PRO A 4 -33.13 50.11 26.76
N ALA A 5 -34.44 49.86 26.92
CA ALA A 5 -35.08 48.61 26.53
C ALA A 5 -35.01 48.34 25.02
N ARG A 6 -35.21 49.35 24.16
CA ARG A 6 -35.08 49.20 22.70
C ARG A 6 -33.62 48.98 22.29
N ARG A 7 -32.66 49.60 22.99
CA ARG A 7 -31.22 49.41 22.72
C ARG A 7 -30.77 47.98 23.03
N ASN A 8 -31.29 47.37 24.10
CA ASN A 8 -30.99 45.97 24.43
C ASN A 8 -31.60 44.98 23.43
N LYS A 9 -32.86 45.17 23.02
CA LYS A 9 -33.49 44.31 21.99
C LYS A 9 -32.74 44.36 20.66
N LEU A 10 -32.30 45.55 20.23
CA LEU A 10 -31.52 45.71 19.00
C LEU A 10 -30.15 45.02 19.10
N ARG A 11 -29.47 45.12 20.25
CA ARG A 11 -28.22 44.41 20.51
C ARG A 11 -28.39 42.91 20.44
N THR A 12 -29.42 42.34 21.07
CA THR A 12 -29.70 40.90 21.03
C THR A 12 -30.00 40.43 19.61
N LEU A 13 -30.77 41.19 18.83
CA LEU A 13 -31.07 40.86 17.44
C LEU A 13 -29.81 40.86 16.57
N LEU A 14 -28.97 41.90 16.70
CA LEU A 14 -27.68 41.99 15.98
C LEU A 14 -26.76 40.82 16.34
N TRP A 15 -26.69 40.45 17.61
CA TRP A 15 -25.89 39.31 18.07
C TRP A 15 -26.37 37.99 17.48
N PHE A 16 -27.69 37.79 17.41
CA PHE A 16 -28.28 36.59 16.81
C PHE A 16 -28.03 36.50 15.30
N VAL A 17 -28.14 37.63 14.58
CA VAL A 17 -27.83 37.69 13.15
C VAL A 17 -26.35 37.41 12.91
N LEU A 18 -25.45 38.00 13.71
CA LEU A 18 -24.01 37.77 13.61
C LEU A 18 -23.66 36.29 13.82
N MET A 19 -24.24 35.64 14.84
CA MET A 19 -24.04 34.21 15.12
C MET A 19 -24.53 33.30 13.98
N LYS A 20 -25.67 33.63 13.34
CA LYS A 20 -26.13 32.88 12.17
C LYS A 20 -25.20 33.04 10.97
N TRP A 21 -24.70 34.26 10.76
CA TRP A 21 -23.75 34.56 9.69
C TRP A 21 -22.42 33.82 9.87
N THR A 22 -21.86 33.83 11.08
CA THR A 22 -20.62 33.09 11.37
C THR A 22 -20.79 31.58 11.25
N ALA A 23 -21.91 31.01 11.74
CA ALA A 23 -22.20 29.59 11.57
C ALA A 23 -22.32 29.19 10.09
N THR A 24 -22.96 30.04 9.28
CA THR A 24 -23.10 29.81 7.82
C THR A 24 -21.73 29.85 7.13
N LEU A 25 -20.88 30.82 7.48
CA LEU A 25 -19.51 30.91 6.94
C LEU A 25 -18.66 29.68 7.29
N VAL A 26 -18.79 29.15 8.51
CA VAL A 26 -18.08 27.92 8.90
C VAL A 26 -18.53 26.72 8.06
N ILE A 27 -19.85 26.57 7.85
CA ILE A 27 -20.41 25.49 7.01
C ILE A 27 -19.93 25.62 5.56
N VAL A 28 -19.97 26.83 4.99
CA VAL A 28 -19.50 27.09 3.61
C VAL A 28 -18.00 26.81 3.48
N ASN A 29 -17.19 27.23 4.46
CA ASN A 29 -15.75 26.96 4.45
C ASN A 29 -15.46 25.45 4.52
N PHE A 30 -16.18 24.71 5.37
CA PHE A 30 -16.04 23.26 5.45
C PHE A 30 -16.46 22.56 4.14
N TYR A 31 -17.55 23.03 3.52
CA TYR A 31 -18.01 22.54 2.23
C TYR A 31 -16.98 22.79 1.12
N LEU A 32 -16.48 24.03 1.00
CA LEU A 32 -15.46 24.38 0.01
C LEU A 32 -14.15 23.61 0.22
N GLY A 33 -13.71 23.46 1.47
CA GLY A 33 -12.53 22.64 1.80
C GLY A 33 -12.72 21.16 1.43
N SER A 34 -13.92 20.62 1.61
CA SER A 34 -14.23 19.24 1.21
C SER A 34 -14.24 19.04 -0.31
N MET A 35 -14.73 20.03 -1.06
CA MET A 35 -14.73 20.01 -2.53
C MET A 35 -13.31 20.09 -3.09
N ILE A 36 -12.48 21.01 -2.57
CA ILE A 36 -11.07 21.13 -2.96
C ILE A 36 -10.30 19.84 -2.64
N SER A 37 -10.55 19.22 -1.49
CA SER A 37 -9.91 17.95 -1.12
C SER A 37 -10.31 16.81 -2.06
N LEU A 38 -11.56 16.77 -2.54
CA LEU A 38 -12.00 15.76 -3.50
C LEU A 38 -11.35 15.96 -4.87
N GLU A 39 -11.29 17.21 -5.34
CA GLU A 39 -10.62 17.55 -6.60
C GLU A 39 -9.10 17.28 -6.54
N GLU A 40 -8.47 17.52 -5.40
CA GLU A 40 -7.05 17.21 -5.19
C GLU A 40 -6.78 15.70 -5.11
N ILE A 41 -7.72 14.92 -4.56
CA ILE A 41 -7.67 13.45 -4.58
C ILE A 41 -7.86 12.93 -6.01
N GLU A 42 -8.84 13.43 -6.76
CA GLU A 42 -9.05 13.05 -8.16
C GLU A 42 -7.84 13.40 -9.02
N ASN A 43 -7.28 14.60 -8.87
CA ASN A 43 -6.07 15.03 -9.57
C ASN A 43 -4.83 14.22 -9.13
N SER A 44 -4.72 13.83 -7.86
CA SER A 44 -3.62 12.99 -7.38
C SER A 44 -3.73 11.56 -7.92
N VAL A 45 -4.95 11.00 -8.00
CA VAL A 45 -5.21 9.70 -8.62
C VAL A 45 -4.93 9.77 -10.12
N LEU A 46 -5.37 10.82 -10.82
CA LEU A 46 -5.05 11.02 -12.23
C LEU A 46 -3.55 11.19 -12.47
N ARG A 47 -2.84 11.96 -11.64
CA ARG A 47 -1.38 12.10 -11.72
C ARG A 47 -0.66 10.80 -11.42
N LEU A 48 -1.13 9.99 -10.48
CA LEU A 48 -0.58 8.65 -10.22
C LEU A 48 -0.78 7.73 -11.43
N MET A 49 -1.95 7.79 -12.07
CA MET A 49 -2.24 7.02 -13.30
C MET A 49 -1.52 7.55 -14.55
N GLN A 50 -1.18 8.83 -14.60
CA GLN A 50 -0.39 9.44 -15.68
C GLN A 50 1.12 9.27 -15.48
N ARG A 51 1.60 9.23 -14.23
CA ARG A 51 3.03 9.02 -13.91
C ARG A 51 3.50 7.60 -14.25
N ASP A 52 2.59 6.63 -14.32
CA ASP A 52 2.88 5.29 -14.85
C ASP A 52 2.80 5.22 -16.40
N ARG A 53 2.33 6.28 -17.08
CA ARG A 53 2.25 6.35 -18.56
C ARG A 53 3.43 7.05 -19.25
N PHE A 54 4.34 7.68 -18.53
CA PHE A 54 5.56 8.27 -19.11
C PHE A 54 6.82 7.74 -18.44
N VAL A 55 7.30 6.60 -18.92
CA VAL A 55 8.73 6.25 -18.88
C VAL A 55 9.23 6.21 -20.32
N THR A 56 9.30 7.38 -20.96
CA THR A 56 10.29 7.62 -22.01
C THR A 56 11.56 8.11 -21.32
N PHE A 57 12.66 7.43 -21.60
CA PHE A 57 14.00 7.77 -21.13
C PHE A 57 14.40 9.14 -21.70
N GLU A 58 14.37 10.19 -20.89
CA GLU A 58 15.19 11.37 -21.11
C GLU A 58 16.31 11.40 -20.07
N GLN A 59 17.53 11.68 -20.54
CA GLN A 59 18.72 11.88 -19.72
C GLN A 59 18.48 13.05 -18.76
N PRO A 60 18.94 12.99 -17.51
CA PRO A 60 18.78 14.12 -16.61
C PRO A 60 19.76 15.23 -16.98
N GLU A 61 19.21 16.35 -17.45
CA GLU A 61 19.78 17.67 -17.20
C GLU A 61 19.86 17.89 -15.68
N SER A 62 20.99 18.45 -15.27
CA SER A 62 21.31 18.85 -13.92
C SER A 62 20.39 19.97 -13.43
N ASP A 63 19.73 19.78 -12.28
CA ASP A 63 19.15 20.89 -11.52
C ASP A 63 19.64 20.83 -10.06
N PRO A 64 20.15 21.94 -9.47
CA PRO A 64 20.93 21.95 -8.25
C PRO A 64 20.06 22.34 -7.05
N MET A 65 19.72 21.38 -6.21
CA MET A 65 19.36 21.66 -4.82
C MET A 65 19.82 20.54 -3.89
N ALA A 66 21.09 20.64 -3.48
CA ALA A 66 21.62 19.93 -2.32
C ALA A 66 22.57 20.86 -1.56
N HIS A 67 22.03 21.91 -0.95
CA HIS A 67 22.71 22.65 0.11
C HIS A 67 22.10 22.28 1.46
N GLN A 68 22.75 21.37 2.18
CA GLN A 68 23.13 21.60 3.57
C GLN A 68 24.05 20.48 4.09
N ASN A 69 25.14 20.92 4.70
CA ASN A 69 26.08 20.20 5.56
C ASN A 69 27.05 19.22 4.91
N ARG A 70 28.24 19.75 4.57
CA ARG A 70 29.53 19.24 5.05
C ARG A 70 30.64 20.27 4.85
N GLN A 71 30.97 20.99 5.93
CA GLN A 71 32.34 21.46 6.15
C GLN A 71 33.21 20.21 6.36
N TYR A 72 34.22 19.98 5.52
CA TYR A 72 35.57 19.59 5.95
C TYR A 72 36.53 19.56 4.73
N LYS A 73 37.55 20.42 4.83
CA LYS A 73 38.89 20.41 4.20
C LYS A 73 39.03 20.58 2.67
N ALA A 74 39.54 21.77 2.35
CA ALA A 74 40.31 22.11 1.16
C ALA A 74 41.62 21.31 1.06
N ASP A 75 41.89 20.78 -0.13
CA ASP A 75 43.09 21.09 -0.93
C ASP A 75 43.23 20.04 -2.04
N LYS A 76 42.98 20.45 -3.29
CA LYS A 76 43.61 19.97 -4.53
C LYS A 76 43.01 20.73 -5.72
N GLN A 77 43.86 21.51 -6.38
CA GLN A 77 43.59 22.13 -7.69
C GLN A 77 43.32 21.04 -8.74
N PRO A 78 42.36 21.23 -9.66
CA PRO A 78 42.32 20.51 -10.92
C PRO A 78 43.12 21.26 -12.01
N PRO A 79 43.67 20.55 -13.00
CA PRO A 79 44.36 21.16 -14.12
C PRO A 79 43.40 21.76 -15.14
N GLU A 80 43.91 22.82 -15.75
CA GLU A 80 43.49 23.54 -16.94
C GLU A 80 43.24 22.56 -18.11
N VAL A 81 42.09 22.67 -18.78
CA VAL A 81 41.83 22.01 -20.06
C VAL A 81 41.24 23.03 -21.01
N ASP A 82 41.94 23.19 -22.13
CA ASP A 82 41.76 24.18 -23.18
C ASP A 82 40.39 24.19 -23.85
N GLU A 83 40.02 25.41 -24.25
CA GLU A 83 39.02 25.75 -25.25
C GLU A 83 39.20 24.98 -26.56
N VAL A 84 38.12 24.35 -27.04
CA VAL A 84 37.93 24.11 -28.47
C VAL A 84 36.55 24.64 -28.88
N MET A 85 36.59 25.76 -29.62
CA MET A 85 35.46 26.33 -30.32
C MET A 85 34.96 25.42 -31.45
N GLY A 86 33.64 25.39 -31.63
CA GLY A 86 33.04 25.39 -32.97
C GLY A 86 32.16 24.19 -33.31
N ARG A 87 30.84 24.36 -33.17
CA ARG A 87 29.83 23.96 -34.19
C ARG A 87 28.44 24.44 -33.81
N THR A 88 27.99 25.49 -34.51
CA THR A 88 26.60 25.91 -34.61
C THR A 88 25.82 24.89 -35.45
N GLY A 89 25.22 23.91 -34.77
CA GLY A 89 24.26 22.99 -35.36
C GLY A 89 22.83 23.44 -35.06
N THR A 90 22.12 23.92 -36.08
CA THR A 90 20.67 24.15 -36.06
C THR A 90 19.93 22.89 -35.63
N MET A 91 19.33 22.90 -34.44
CA MET A 91 18.43 21.85 -33.98
C MET A 91 17.11 21.94 -34.76
N SER A 92 17.01 21.19 -35.86
CA SER A 92 15.71 20.83 -36.42
C SER A 92 15.02 19.92 -35.42
N GLY A 93 14.03 20.46 -34.71
CA GLY A 93 13.15 19.70 -33.83
C GLY A 93 12.40 18.64 -34.65
N VAL A 94 12.90 17.41 -34.61
CA VAL A 94 12.17 16.24 -35.10
C VAL A 94 11.02 16.03 -34.13
N VAL A 95 9.85 16.57 -34.48
CA VAL A 95 8.59 16.24 -33.80
C VAL A 95 8.32 14.78 -34.13
N THR A 96 8.69 13.87 -33.23
CA THR A 96 8.33 12.46 -33.33
C THR A 96 6.80 12.40 -33.34
N PRO A 97 6.17 11.87 -34.40
CA PRO A 97 4.72 11.81 -34.48
C PRO A 97 4.21 11.04 -33.26
N THR A 98 3.39 11.71 -32.45
CA THR A 98 2.77 11.13 -31.28
C THR A 98 1.94 9.96 -31.77
N LYS A 99 2.38 8.73 -31.46
CA LYS A 99 1.68 7.49 -31.84
C LYS A 99 0.24 7.64 -31.34
N LEU A 100 -0.71 7.72 -32.27
CA LEU A 100 -2.12 7.89 -31.93
C LEU A 100 -2.56 6.65 -31.15
N VAL A 101 -2.65 6.79 -29.84
CA VAL A 101 -3.09 5.74 -28.93
C VAL A 101 -4.56 5.49 -29.25
N ARG A 102 -4.90 4.27 -29.67
CA ARG A 102 -6.27 3.89 -30.00
C ARG A 102 -6.86 3.15 -28.82
N ASP A 103 -7.79 3.81 -28.13
CA ASP A 103 -8.63 3.15 -27.14
C ASP A 103 -9.60 2.20 -27.85
N ILE A 104 -9.79 1.01 -27.28
CA ILE A 104 -10.70 -0.03 -27.77
C ILE A 104 -11.68 -0.43 -26.69
N THR A 105 -12.83 -0.95 -27.09
CA THR A 105 -13.72 -1.73 -26.22
C THR A 105 -13.49 -3.21 -26.58
N PRO A 106 -12.81 -3.99 -25.73
CA PRO A 106 -12.56 -5.41 -25.97
C PRO A 106 -13.85 -6.18 -26.28
N ASN A 107 -13.83 -7.03 -27.30
CA ASN A 107 -14.97 -7.80 -27.77
C ASN A 107 -14.57 -9.24 -28.11
N LEU A 108 -15.51 -10.18 -27.97
CA LEU A 108 -15.32 -11.56 -28.40
C LEU A 108 -15.31 -11.70 -29.93
N LYS A 109 -16.08 -10.86 -30.65
CA LYS A 109 -16.24 -10.95 -32.11
C LYS A 109 -14.95 -10.70 -32.89
N ASP A 110 -14.08 -9.83 -32.38
CA ASP A 110 -12.79 -9.50 -32.99
C ASP A 110 -11.61 -10.20 -32.29
N GLY A 111 -11.89 -11.09 -31.33
CA GLY A 111 -10.90 -11.84 -30.56
C GLY A 111 -10.13 -11.03 -29.51
N THR A 112 -10.33 -9.72 -29.42
CA THR A 112 -9.58 -8.87 -28.47
C THR A 112 -9.88 -9.22 -27.01
N LEU A 113 -11.07 -9.75 -26.72
CA LEU A 113 -11.47 -10.19 -25.38
C LEU A 113 -11.15 -11.67 -25.09
N GLN A 114 -10.75 -12.46 -26.10
CA GLN A 114 -10.59 -13.90 -25.96
C GLN A 114 -9.55 -14.25 -24.88
N GLY A 115 -9.98 -15.03 -23.89
CA GLY A 115 -9.16 -15.44 -22.74
C GLY A 115 -8.92 -14.34 -21.71
N ARG A 116 -9.53 -13.15 -21.85
CA ARG A 116 -9.42 -12.01 -20.92
C ARG A 116 -10.78 -11.54 -20.39
N GLU A 117 -11.81 -12.35 -20.60
CA GLU A 117 -13.21 -12.08 -20.24
C GLU A 117 -13.34 -11.66 -18.77
N ARG A 118 -12.70 -12.41 -17.88
CA ARG A 118 -12.72 -12.16 -16.43
C ARG A 118 -12.04 -10.85 -16.04
N LEU A 119 -10.96 -10.48 -16.71
CA LEU A 119 -10.24 -9.22 -16.46
C LEU A 119 -11.08 -8.03 -16.94
N TRP A 120 -11.74 -8.18 -18.08
CA TRP A 120 -12.66 -7.16 -18.58
C TRP A 120 -13.86 -7.00 -17.65
N GLU A 121 -14.44 -8.09 -17.15
CA GLU A 121 -15.49 -8.05 -16.13
C GLU A 121 -15.04 -7.22 -14.92
N MET A 122 -13.85 -7.50 -14.36
CA MET A 122 -13.30 -6.71 -13.25
C MET A 122 -13.19 -5.21 -13.57
N LEU A 123 -12.73 -4.85 -14.77
CA LEU A 123 -12.65 -3.45 -15.20
C LEU A 123 -14.04 -2.82 -15.35
N THR A 124 -15.00 -3.52 -15.94
CA THR A 124 -16.37 -3.02 -16.12
C THR A 124 -17.10 -2.81 -14.79
N THR A 125 -16.84 -3.60 -13.75
CA THR A 125 -17.36 -3.32 -12.39
C THR A 125 -16.86 -1.99 -11.81
N ARG A 126 -15.83 -1.40 -12.41
CA ARG A 126 -15.26 -0.08 -12.08
C ARG A 126 -15.64 0.99 -13.11
N ASN A 127 -16.70 0.77 -13.89
CA ASN A 127 -17.18 1.67 -14.94
C ASN A 127 -16.16 1.94 -16.06
N MET A 128 -15.18 1.04 -16.27
CA MET A 128 -14.29 1.12 -17.42
C MET A 128 -15.01 0.63 -18.67
N THR A 129 -15.06 1.45 -19.71
CA THR A 129 -15.72 1.13 -20.98
C THR A 129 -14.75 0.97 -22.15
N GLN A 130 -13.53 1.50 -22.01
CA GLN A 130 -12.46 1.45 -23.02
C GLN A 130 -11.09 1.30 -22.35
N VAL A 131 -10.13 0.74 -23.09
CA VAL A 131 -8.72 0.57 -22.70
C VAL A 131 -7.82 0.82 -23.90
N ASP A 132 -6.59 1.26 -23.65
CA ASP A 132 -5.57 1.36 -24.68
C ASP A 132 -5.31 -0.03 -25.32
N ALA A 133 -5.34 -0.10 -26.65
CA ALA A 133 -5.17 -1.34 -27.39
C ALA A 133 -3.78 -1.98 -27.19
N GLU A 134 -2.72 -1.16 -27.14
CA GLU A 134 -1.36 -1.68 -26.97
C GLU A 134 -1.20 -2.30 -25.58
N TYR A 135 -1.63 -1.59 -24.55
CA TYR A 135 -1.68 -2.12 -23.19
C TYR A 135 -2.53 -3.38 -23.09
N TRP A 136 -3.75 -3.38 -23.64
CA TRP A 136 -4.65 -4.54 -23.59
C TRP A 136 -4.04 -5.78 -24.26
N SER A 137 -3.34 -5.59 -25.38
CA SER A 137 -2.64 -6.69 -26.05
C SER A 137 -1.50 -7.28 -25.21
N SER A 138 -0.89 -6.48 -24.32
CA SER A 138 0.18 -6.91 -23.41
C SER A 138 -0.32 -7.62 -22.14
N ILE A 139 -1.62 -7.50 -21.84
CA ILE A 139 -2.22 -8.16 -20.68
C ILE A 139 -2.27 -9.67 -20.92
N PRO A 140 -1.82 -10.51 -19.96
CA PRO A 140 -1.92 -11.96 -20.07
C PRO A 140 -3.39 -12.41 -20.06
N THR A 141 -3.65 -13.56 -20.67
CA THR A 141 -4.92 -14.28 -20.52
C THR A 141 -5.14 -14.70 -19.07
N TRP A 142 -6.39 -14.98 -18.71
CA TRP A 142 -6.77 -15.46 -17.40
C TRP A 142 -6.06 -16.77 -17.04
N ASP A 143 -5.95 -17.69 -18.00
CA ASP A 143 -5.23 -18.95 -17.82
C ASP A 143 -3.74 -18.73 -17.54
N GLU A 144 -3.08 -17.82 -18.27
CA GLU A 144 -1.69 -17.45 -18.00
C GLU A 144 -1.54 -16.82 -16.60
N ILE A 145 -2.52 -16.03 -16.13
CA ILE A 145 -2.51 -15.50 -14.77
C ILE A 145 -2.61 -16.64 -13.76
N LEU A 146 -3.56 -17.55 -13.92
CA LEU A 146 -3.77 -18.70 -13.03
C LEU A 146 -2.53 -19.60 -12.96
N ASP A 147 -1.91 -19.88 -14.11
CA ASP A 147 -0.68 -20.66 -14.20
C ASP A 147 0.48 -19.95 -13.49
N ASN A 148 0.61 -18.63 -13.66
CA ASN A 148 1.65 -17.83 -13.01
C ASN A 148 1.50 -17.76 -11.48
N ILE A 149 0.26 -17.66 -10.98
CA ILE A 149 0.00 -17.67 -9.54
C ILE A 149 -0.05 -19.09 -8.97
N LYS A 150 0.16 -20.14 -9.77
CA LYS A 150 0.22 -21.54 -9.34
C LYS A 150 -0.97 -21.98 -8.47
N HIS A 151 -2.18 -21.58 -8.82
CA HIS A 151 -3.35 -22.17 -8.17
C HIS A 151 -3.50 -23.63 -8.61
N SER A 152 -3.27 -24.57 -7.69
CA SER A 152 -3.55 -25.98 -7.89
C SER A 152 -5.06 -26.22 -7.74
N GLY A 153 -5.76 -26.51 -8.83
CA GLY A 153 -7.20 -26.77 -8.81
C GLY A 153 -7.81 -26.79 -10.21
N ASP A 154 -9.10 -27.09 -10.26
CA ASP A 154 -9.92 -26.86 -11.46
C ASP A 154 -9.85 -25.38 -11.83
N ARG A 155 -9.37 -25.07 -13.05
CA ARG A 155 -9.20 -23.69 -13.54
C ARG A 155 -10.48 -22.87 -13.46
N GLN A 156 -11.64 -23.53 -13.55
CA GLN A 156 -12.95 -22.88 -13.45
C GLN A 156 -13.33 -22.54 -12.01
N ASN A 157 -12.74 -23.21 -11.03
CA ASN A 157 -13.05 -23.10 -9.60
C ASN A 157 -11.82 -22.72 -8.77
N ALA A 158 -10.84 -22.02 -9.36
CA ALA A 158 -9.65 -21.58 -8.64
C ALA A 158 -10.05 -20.66 -7.47
N LEU A 159 -9.70 -21.06 -6.26
CA LEU A 159 -9.94 -20.30 -5.03
C LEU A 159 -8.63 -19.68 -4.53
N PRO A 160 -8.69 -18.49 -3.89
CA PRO A 160 -7.51 -17.89 -3.30
C PRO A 160 -6.91 -18.76 -2.19
N ILE A 161 -5.58 -18.68 -2.04
CA ILE A 161 -4.86 -19.38 -0.98
C ILE A 161 -4.69 -18.43 0.20
N ILE A 162 -5.33 -18.76 1.33
CA ILE A 162 -5.21 -17.99 2.58
C ILE A 162 -4.67 -18.93 3.66
N HIS A 163 -3.43 -18.68 4.10
CA HIS A 163 -2.84 -19.45 5.20
C HIS A 163 -3.30 -18.91 6.55
N GLY A 164 -3.46 -19.80 7.54
CA GLY A 164 -3.82 -19.46 8.91
C GLY A 164 -5.32 -19.40 9.19
N LEU A 165 -6.18 -19.80 8.24
CA LEU A 165 -7.63 -19.94 8.46
C LEU A 165 -7.96 -20.89 9.62
N ASP A 166 -7.13 -21.91 9.83
CA ASP A 166 -7.16 -22.84 10.96
C ASP A 166 -6.97 -22.13 12.32
N THR A 167 -6.29 -20.98 12.34
CA THR A 167 -6.08 -20.19 13.57
C THR A 167 -7.26 -19.28 13.93
N CYS A 168 -8.25 -19.14 13.04
CA CYS A 168 -9.41 -18.28 13.23
C CYS A 168 -10.17 -18.61 14.54
N GLN A 169 -10.39 -19.90 14.82
CA GLN A 169 -11.14 -20.31 16.03
C GLN A 169 -10.42 -19.87 17.31
N ALA A 170 -9.09 -19.97 17.35
CA ALA A 170 -8.29 -19.53 18.50
C ALA A 170 -8.42 -18.02 18.71
N PHE A 171 -8.44 -17.23 17.64
CA PHE A 171 -8.68 -15.78 17.73
C PHE A 171 -10.10 -15.45 18.22
N GLN A 172 -11.11 -16.15 17.71
CA GLN A 172 -12.50 -15.96 18.12
C GLN A 172 -12.71 -16.29 19.60
N ASN A 173 -12.06 -17.35 20.09
CA ASN A 173 -12.11 -17.76 21.49
C ASN A 173 -11.48 -16.70 22.40
N LYS A 174 -10.30 -16.16 22.04
CA LYS A 174 -9.64 -15.07 22.79
C LYS A 174 -10.49 -13.81 22.93
N THR A 175 -11.36 -13.55 21.94
CA THR A 175 -12.20 -12.35 21.86
C THR A 175 -13.69 -12.64 22.12
N SER A 176 -14.00 -13.83 22.64
CA SER A 176 -15.38 -14.30 22.83
C SER A 176 -16.17 -13.49 23.85
N SER A 177 -15.51 -12.94 24.87
CA SER A 177 -16.12 -12.12 25.92
C SER A 177 -16.53 -10.73 25.43
N ASP A 178 -15.87 -10.17 24.41
CA ASP A 178 -16.25 -8.91 23.78
C ASP A 178 -15.96 -8.93 22.26
N PRO A 179 -16.83 -9.55 21.44
CA PRO A 179 -16.64 -9.63 19.98
C PRO A 179 -16.54 -8.27 19.28
N SER A 180 -17.00 -7.18 19.94
CA SER A 180 -16.88 -5.82 19.43
C SER A 180 -15.45 -5.27 19.43
N GLN A 181 -14.52 -5.96 20.11
CA GLN A 181 -13.10 -5.62 20.13
C GLN A 181 -12.28 -6.31 19.05
N ARG A 182 -12.85 -7.32 18.36
CA ARG A 182 -12.17 -7.99 17.25
C ARG A 182 -11.76 -6.96 16.21
N ARG A 183 -10.46 -6.93 15.93
CA ARG A 183 -9.84 -6.06 14.94
C ARG A 183 -9.04 -6.90 13.96
N ILE A 184 -9.01 -6.46 12.72
CA ILE A 184 -8.01 -6.88 11.74
C ILE A 184 -7.06 -5.71 11.51
N ALA A 185 -5.81 -6.02 11.18
CA ALA A 185 -4.83 -5.00 10.87
C ALA A 185 -3.84 -5.51 9.82
N PRO A 186 -3.48 -4.70 8.81
CA PRO A 186 -2.52 -5.11 7.82
C PRO A 186 -1.11 -5.19 8.42
N ALA A 187 -0.37 -6.20 7.99
CA ALA A 187 1.06 -6.33 8.15
C ALA A 187 1.69 -6.70 6.80
N GLY A 188 2.92 -6.28 6.54
CA GLY A 188 3.62 -6.62 5.30
C GLY A 188 4.82 -5.74 5.04
N LEU A 189 5.73 -6.20 4.17
CA LEU A 189 6.85 -5.39 3.67
C LEU A 189 6.45 -4.32 2.64
N PHE A 190 5.14 -4.20 2.34
CA PHE A 190 4.60 -3.21 1.43
C PHE A 190 3.27 -2.67 1.94
N ASN A 191 2.88 -1.51 1.43
CA ASN A 191 1.62 -0.89 1.78
C ASN A 191 0.49 -1.50 0.95
N SER A 192 -0.61 -1.84 1.59
CA SER A 192 -1.88 -2.08 0.91
C SER A 192 -2.98 -1.35 1.66
N VAL A 193 -3.70 -0.51 0.91
CA VAL A 193 -4.85 0.25 1.39
C VAL A 193 -6.13 -0.61 1.29
N LEU A 194 -6.09 -1.73 0.56
CA LEU A 194 -7.28 -2.51 0.20
C LEU A 194 -7.98 -3.14 1.42
N LEU A 195 -7.23 -3.59 2.43
CA LEU A 195 -7.85 -4.19 3.62
C LEU A 195 -8.53 -3.16 4.53
N GLU A 196 -8.12 -1.90 4.48
CA GLU A 196 -8.62 -0.86 5.39
C GLU A 196 -10.11 -0.59 5.19
N PHE A 197 -10.59 -0.67 3.95
CA PHE A 197 -11.92 -0.20 3.58
C PHE A 197 -12.96 -1.31 3.39
N ASN A 198 -12.55 -2.58 3.44
CA ASN A 198 -13.38 -3.66 2.92
C ASN A 198 -14.02 -4.55 3.98
N CYS A 199 -13.59 -4.48 5.25
CA CYS A 199 -14.20 -5.25 6.33
C CYS A 199 -14.91 -4.35 7.35
N GLN A 200 -15.95 -4.84 8.02
CA GLN A 200 -16.61 -4.12 9.10
C GLN A 200 -17.08 -5.04 10.23
N ASN A 201 -16.75 -4.72 11.49
CA ASN A 201 -17.20 -5.49 12.65
C ASN A 201 -18.62 -5.11 13.05
N PRO A 202 -19.65 -5.93 12.75
CA PRO A 202 -21.03 -5.57 13.03
C PRO A 202 -21.29 -5.39 14.54
N ASN A 203 -20.62 -6.16 15.40
CA ASN A 203 -20.75 -6.01 16.85
C ASN A 203 -20.21 -4.65 17.31
N ARG A 204 -19.12 -4.19 16.69
CA ARG A 204 -18.53 -2.89 16.96
C ARG A 204 -19.38 -1.74 16.42
N VAL A 205 -19.89 -1.86 15.20
CA VAL A 205 -20.85 -0.90 14.61
C VAL A 205 -22.02 -0.68 15.57
N LYS A 206 -22.64 -1.78 16.01
CA LYS A 206 -23.78 -1.76 16.92
C LYS A 206 -23.45 -1.09 18.26
N LYS A 207 -22.28 -1.40 18.84
CA LYS A 207 -21.84 -0.87 20.13
C LYS A 207 -21.53 0.63 20.10
N PHE A 208 -20.84 1.10 19.05
CA PHE A 208 -20.32 2.47 18.99
C PHE A 208 -21.16 3.43 18.12
N LYS A 209 -22.25 2.97 17.49
CA LYS A 209 -23.25 3.79 16.77
C LYS A 209 -22.66 4.78 15.74
N GLY A 210 -21.52 4.46 15.11
CA GLY A 210 -20.77 5.39 14.25
C GLY A 210 -20.78 5.04 12.76
N ASN A 211 -20.54 6.04 11.90
CA ASN A 211 -20.33 5.92 10.44
C ASN A 211 -18.84 5.97 10.02
N ALA A 212 -17.91 5.88 10.97
CA ALA A 212 -16.50 6.09 10.69
C ALA A 212 -15.88 4.86 9.99
N LYS A 213 -15.60 4.93 8.68
CA LYS A 213 -14.87 3.88 7.93
C LYS A 213 -13.56 3.43 8.63
N ARG A 214 -12.95 4.31 9.45
CA ARG A 214 -11.80 3.99 10.32
C ARG A 214 -12.26 3.64 11.74
N GLY A 215 -11.81 2.49 12.25
CA GLY A 215 -12.04 2.09 13.64
C GLY A 215 -13.26 1.19 13.86
N HIS A 216 -13.85 0.63 12.81
CA HIS A 216 -14.92 -0.38 12.87
C HIS A 216 -14.40 -1.81 12.93
N GLY A 217 -13.25 -2.02 13.56
CA GLY A 217 -12.58 -3.31 13.58
C GLY A 217 -11.51 -3.43 12.49
N ASN A 218 -11.25 -2.39 11.72
CA ASN A 218 -10.04 -2.30 10.90
C ASN A 218 -9.10 -1.28 11.53
N GLU A 219 -7.91 -1.73 11.87
CA GLU A 219 -6.79 -0.86 12.26
C GLU A 219 -5.95 -0.55 11.02
N TRP A 220 -5.31 0.62 11.03
CA TRP A 220 -4.41 1.04 9.95
C TRP A 220 -3.17 0.14 9.83
N GLU A 221 -2.71 -0.41 10.94
CA GLU A 221 -1.56 -1.31 11.02
C GLU A 221 -1.62 -2.12 12.32
N VAL A 222 -0.91 -3.25 12.35
CA VAL A 222 -0.71 -4.00 13.59
C VAL A 222 -0.04 -3.13 14.68
N PRO A 223 -0.29 -3.37 15.98
CA PRO A 223 0.24 -2.52 17.07
C PRO A 223 1.76 -2.32 17.09
N TRP A 224 2.53 -3.29 16.60
CA TRP A 224 3.99 -3.23 16.49
C TRP A 224 4.47 -2.59 15.17
N GLY A 225 3.56 -2.08 14.33
CA GLY A 225 3.84 -1.41 13.07
C GLY A 225 3.76 -2.34 11.85
N LYS A 226 3.19 -1.85 10.74
CA LYS A 226 2.91 -2.68 9.55
C LYS A 226 4.14 -3.33 8.91
N HIS A 227 5.29 -2.66 8.93
CA HIS A 227 6.54 -3.14 8.32
C HIS A 227 7.45 -3.87 9.31
N THR A 228 6.96 -4.13 10.52
CA THR A 228 7.73 -4.76 11.58
C THR A 228 7.45 -6.28 11.58
N PRO A 229 8.49 -7.14 11.73
CA PRO A 229 8.30 -8.59 11.73
C PRO A 229 7.46 -9.05 12.93
N GLY A 230 6.86 -10.24 12.80
CA GLY A 230 6.00 -10.83 13.83
C GLY A 230 6.66 -11.08 15.19
N SER A 231 8.00 -11.18 15.25
CA SER A 231 8.74 -11.33 16.52
C SER A 231 8.59 -10.14 17.45
N GLU A 232 8.37 -8.95 16.92
CA GLU A 232 8.22 -7.72 17.72
C GLU A 232 6.84 -7.63 18.37
N ARG A 233 5.92 -8.56 18.07
CA ARG A 233 4.60 -8.65 18.69
C ARG A 233 4.76 -8.82 20.21
N GLY A 234 4.32 -7.81 20.96
CA GLY A 234 4.43 -7.77 22.43
C GLY A 234 5.75 -7.22 22.97
N GLN A 235 6.76 -7.05 22.11
CA GLN A 235 8.06 -6.47 22.49
C GLN A 235 8.15 -4.98 22.13
N TYR A 236 7.52 -4.59 21.02
CA TYR A 236 7.48 -3.23 20.54
C TYR A 236 6.05 -2.79 20.25
N LEU A 237 5.69 -1.59 20.70
CA LEU A 237 4.44 -0.93 20.37
C LEU A 237 4.75 0.39 19.67
N LYS A 238 4.28 0.51 18.42
CA LYS A 238 4.44 1.75 17.65
C LYS A 238 3.64 2.90 18.27
N ASN A 239 2.49 2.59 18.87
CA ASN A 239 1.68 3.52 19.63
C ASN A 239 1.40 2.97 21.03
N GLN A 240 1.98 3.58 22.06
CA GLN A 240 1.80 3.18 23.46
C GLN A 240 0.39 3.51 24.00
N LYS A 241 -0.40 4.31 23.29
CA LYS A 241 -1.73 4.80 23.74
C LYS A 241 -2.90 3.99 23.14
N ILE A 242 -2.67 2.78 22.65
CA ILE A 242 -3.76 1.92 22.18
C ILE A 242 -4.70 1.56 23.34
N LYS A 243 -6.01 1.53 23.07
CA LYS A 243 -7.06 1.24 24.08
C LYS A 243 -7.58 -0.20 24.00
N TYR A 244 -6.77 -1.09 23.44
CA TYR A 244 -7.07 -2.48 23.19
C TYR A 244 -5.77 -3.29 23.34
N THR A 245 -5.91 -4.59 23.56
CA THR A 245 -4.80 -5.52 23.73
C THR A 245 -4.33 -6.07 22.39
N ILE A 246 -3.08 -6.54 22.36
CA ILE A 246 -2.47 -7.12 21.15
C ILE A 246 -3.21 -8.39 20.69
N ASP A 247 -3.85 -9.11 21.61
CA ASP A 247 -4.63 -10.32 21.31
C ASP A 247 -6.00 -10.04 20.69
N GLU A 248 -6.48 -8.78 20.73
CA GLU A 248 -7.71 -8.36 20.06
C GLU A 248 -7.51 -8.01 18.58
N VAL A 249 -6.26 -8.05 18.09
CA VAL A 249 -5.90 -7.76 16.70
C VAL A 249 -5.45 -9.03 15.99
N LEU A 250 -6.11 -9.36 14.88
CA LEU A 250 -5.72 -10.37 13.92
C LEU A 250 -4.86 -9.72 12.82
N PRO A 251 -3.56 -10.06 12.73
CA PRO A 251 -2.72 -9.62 11.61
C PRO A 251 -3.19 -10.27 10.31
N VAL A 252 -3.39 -9.45 9.28
CA VAL A 252 -3.54 -9.90 7.90
C VAL A 252 -2.24 -9.55 7.17
N VAL A 253 -1.38 -10.54 7.05
CA VAL A 253 -0.04 -10.45 6.49
C VAL A 253 -0.14 -10.53 4.97
N LEU A 254 0.16 -9.44 4.30
CA LEU A 254 0.18 -9.38 2.86
C LEU A 254 1.55 -9.76 2.34
N ILE A 255 1.59 -10.77 1.48
CA ILE A 255 2.79 -11.23 0.78
C ILE A 255 2.65 -10.92 -0.71
N ARG A 256 3.74 -10.54 -1.37
CA ARG A 256 3.76 -10.24 -2.82
C ARG A 256 4.88 -11.04 -3.44
N ASN A 257 4.77 -11.41 -4.72
CA ASN A 257 5.86 -12.03 -5.45
C ASN A 257 7.24 -11.37 -5.12
N PRO A 258 8.24 -12.16 -4.68
CA PRO A 258 9.51 -11.61 -4.20
C PRO A 258 10.25 -10.79 -5.26
N TYR A 259 10.16 -11.16 -6.54
CA TYR A 259 10.76 -10.38 -7.63
C TYR A 259 10.09 -9.02 -7.79
N GLY A 260 8.76 -8.98 -7.77
CA GLY A 260 8.00 -7.73 -7.83
C GLY A 260 8.26 -6.82 -6.65
N TRP A 261 8.37 -7.39 -5.44
CA TRP A 261 8.75 -6.66 -4.24
C TRP A 261 10.20 -6.14 -4.32
N MET A 262 11.18 -6.95 -4.69
CA MET A 262 12.59 -6.51 -4.82
C MET A 262 12.77 -5.40 -5.86
N LYS A 263 12.08 -5.50 -7.02
CA LYS A 263 12.03 -4.41 -8.01
C LYS A 263 11.47 -3.11 -7.42
N SER A 264 10.52 -3.22 -6.49
CA SER A 264 9.93 -2.07 -5.81
C SER A 264 10.90 -1.48 -4.77
N MET A 265 11.65 -2.31 -4.05
CA MET A 265 12.72 -1.88 -3.14
C MET A 265 13.81 -1.08 -3.87
N CYS A 266 14.16 -1.44 -5.10
CA CYS A 266 15.10 -0.65 -5.92
C CYS A 266 14.64 0.78 -6.21
N ARG A 267 13.33 1.04 -6.19
CA ARG A 267 12.76 2.38 -6.37
C ARG A 267 12.55 3.06 -5.02
N HIS A 268 12.10 2.30 -4.03
CA HIS A 268 11.75 2.78 -2.70
C HIS A 268 12.32 1.82 -1.65
N PRO A 269 13.59 1.99 -1.23
CA PRO A 269 14.24 1.07 -0.31
C PRO A 269 13.70 1.16 1.13
N TYR A 270 12.82 2.14 1.41
CA TYR A 270 12.30 2.43 2.74
C TYR A 270 13.43 2.57 3.77
N THR A 271 13.46 1.72 4.79
CA THR A 271 14.51 1.69 5.83
C THR A 271 15.63 0.71 5.53
N ALA A 272 15.55 -0.05 4.41
CA ALA A 272 16.57 -1.01 4.02
C ALA A 272 17.73 -0.33 3.29
N LYS A 273 18.95 -0.83 3.49
CA LYS A 273 20.17 -0.34 2.87
C LYS A 273 21.03 -1.52 2.44
N TRP A 274 21.53 -1.48 1.21
CA TRP A 274 22.45 -2.47 0.65
C TRP A 274 23.32 -1.85 -0.44
N GLY A 275 24.35 -2.57 -0.89
CA GLY A 275 25.23 -2.10 -1.96
C GLY A 275 24.49 -1.96 -3.29
N SER A 276 24.86 -0.95 -4.10
CA SER A 276 24.30 -0.70 -5.44
C SER A 276 22.81 -0.38 -5.51
N MET A 277 22.14 -0.03 -4.40
CA MET A 277 20.71 0.33 -4.44
C MET A 277 20.43 1.53 -5.38
N GLN A 278 21.40 2.43 -5.56
CA GLN A 278 21.30 3.59 -6.46
C GLN A 278 21.55 3.24 -7.93
N ASN A 279 22.15 2.08 -8.22
CA ASN A 279 22.43 1.67 -9.60
C ASN A 279 21.18 0.99 -10.19
N LYS A 280 20.43 1.76 -10.98
CA LYS A 280 19.20 1.30 -11.64
C LYS A 280 19.39 0.05 -12.52
N ARG A 281 20.60 -0.20 -13.04
CA ARG A 281 20.89 -1.34 -13.93
C ARG A 281 21.22 -2.62 -13.17
N SER A 282 21.87 -2.52 -12.00
CA SER A 282 22.29 -3.69 -11.24
C SER A 282 21.38 -4.02 -10.07
N CYS A 283 20.58 -3.08 -9.57
CA CYS A 283 19.66 -3.32 -8.46
C CYS A 283 18.64 -4.43 -8.78
N PRO A 284 18.40 -5.42 -7.89
CA PRO A 284 18.82 -5.47 -6.48
C PRO A 284 20.21 -6.05 -6.19
N GLU A 285 20.95 -6.51 -7.20
CA GLU A 285 22.28 -7.14 -7.10
C GLU A 285 22.39 -8.07 -5.87
N LEU A 286 21.77 -9.26 -5.92
CA LEU A 286 21.73 -10.16 -4.75
C LEU A 286 23.10 -10.67 -4.30
N LYS A 287 24.06 -10.72 -5.24
CA LYS A 287 25.46 -11.10 -4.99
C LYS A 287 26.40 -10.11 -5.67
N ARG A 288 27.54 -9.85 -5.02
CA ARG A 288 28.64 -9.04 -5.54
C ARG A 288 29.95 -9.79 -5.40
N GLY A 289 30.63 -10.06 -6.52
CA GLY A 289 31.90 -10.79 -6.50
C GLY A 289 31.78 -12.20 -5.91
N GLY A 290 30.65 -12.89 -6.13
CA GLY A 290 30.37 -14.22 -5.59
C GLY A 290 29.75 -14.24 -4.18
N GLU A 291 29.95 -13.18 -3.40
CA GLU A 291 29.43 -13.01 -2.04
C GLU A 291 28.03 -12.42 -2.01
N TRP A 292 27.27 -12.68 -0.94
CA TRP A 292 25.95 -12.08 -0.77
C TRP A 292 26.02 -10.57 -0.51
N ASN A 293 25.16 -9.80 -1.17
CA ASN A 293 25.08 -8.35 -0.97
C ASN A 293 24.23 -8.02 0.27
N GLY A 294 24.90 -7.93 1.42
CA GLY A 294 24.28 -7.73 2.73
C GLY A 294 23.28 -6.56 2.78
N VAL A 295 22.21 -6.76 3.55
CA VAL A 295 21.15 -5.76 3.77
C VAL A 295 21.05 -5.43 5.25
N GLU A 296 21.10 -4.14 5.56
CA GLU A 296 20.71 -3.59 6.85
C GLU A 296 19.28 -3.06 6.75
N ALA A 297 18.41 -3.38 7.71
CA ALA A 297 17.06 -2.83 7.77
C ALA A 297 16.69 -2.40 9.18
N LYS A 298 16.03 -1.26 9.32
CA LYS A 298 15.49 -0.81 10.61
C LYS A 298 14.03 -1.24 10.74
N PHE A 299 13.73 -2.06 11.74
CA PHE A 299 12.38 -2.52 12.09
C PHE A 299 12.11 -2.28 13.57
N GLY A 300 10.90 -1.80 13.90
CA GLY A 300 10.47 -1.61 15.29
C GLY A 300 11.52 -0.93 16.17
N SER A 301 12.01 -1.67 17.15
CA SER A 301 12.97 -1.21 18.15
C SER A 301 14.43 -1.20 17.69
N GLY A 302 14.80 -1.86 16.58
CA GLY A 302 16.20 -2.17 16.26
C GLY A 302 16.57 -2.19 14.77
N VAL A 303 17.84 -2.53 14.54
CA VAL A 303 18.42 -2.74 13.20
C VAL A 303 18.72 -4.23 13.04
N THR A 304 18.27 -4.80 11.94
CA THR A 304 18.50 -6.20 11.55
C THR A 304 19.45 -6.28 10.36
N HIS A 305 20.18 -7.39 10.29
CA HIS A 305 21.16 -7.64 9.23
C HIS A 305 20.79 -8.94 8.52
N HIS A 306 20.79 -8.90 7.19
CA HIS A 306 20.40 -10.02 6.34
C HIS A 306 21.46 -10.26 5.27
N LYS A 307 21.62 -11.51 4.84
CA LYS A 307 22.63 -11.86 3.83
C LYS A 307 22.40 -11.15 2.49
N SER A 308 21.14 -10.99 2.08
CA SER A 308 20.76 -10.33 0.83
C SER A 308 19.30 -9.86 0.92
N LEU A 309 18.83 -9.12 -0.10
CA LEU A 309 17.44 -8.66 -0.15
C LEU A 309 16.44 -9.83 -0.18
N ALA A 310 16.77 -10.93 -0.85
CA ALA A 310 15.96 -12.15 -0.85
C ALA A 310 15.92 -12.83 0.53
N HIS A 311 17.03 -12.80 1.27
CA HIS A 311 17.07 -13.33 2.64
C HIS A 311 16.24 -12.44 3.57
N MET A 312 16.33 -11.11 3.47
CA MET A 312 15.50 -10.19 4.24
C MET A 312 14.00 -10.46 4.03
N TYR A 313 13.59 -10.68 2.79
CA TYR A 313 12.22 -11.06 2.46
C TYR A 313 11.80 -12.34 3.20
N ASN A 314 12.58 -13.41 3.08
CA ASN A 314 12.29 -14.70 3.69
C ASN A 314 12.29 -14.62 5.23
N ASP A 315 13.28 -13.96 5.81
CA ASP A 315 13.41 -13.81 7.27
C ASP A 315 12.18 -13.09 7.83
N TRP A 316 11.78 -11.96 7.21
CA TRP A 316 10.65 -11.14 7.64
C TRP A 316 9.33 -11.92 7.61
N TYR A 317 9.00 -12.58 6.49
CA TYR A 317 7.77 -13.38 6.40
C TYR A 317 7.86 -14.64 7.25
N GLY A 318 9.06 -15.18 7.45
CA GLY A 318 9.32 -16.31 8.33
C GLY A 318 8.85 -16.06 9.76
N HIS A 319 8.94 -14.82 10.28
CA HIS A 319 8.40 -14.47 11.61
C HIS A 319 6.88 -14.57 11.72
N TYR A 320 6.19 -14.47 10.58
CA TYR A 320 4.75 -14.69 10.48
C TYR A 320 4.42 -16.09 10.00
N TYR A 321 5.37 -16.93 9.63
CA TYR A 321 5.08 -18.29 9.18
C TYR A 321 5.44 -19.30 10.26
N TYR A 322 6.67 -19.22 10.78
CA TYR A 322 7.26 -20.14 11.73
C TYR A 322 7.18 -19.64 13.18
N GLY A 323 7.14 -20.57 14.14
CA GLY A 323 7.27 -20.26 15.55
C GLY A 323 8.73 -20.04 15.94
N SER A 324 9.02 -18.88 16.53
CA SER A 324 10.31 -18.42 17.06
C SER A 324 11.57 -18.83 16.28
N HIS A 325 12.13 -17.87 15.51
CA HIS A 325 13.45 -18.02 14.87
C HIS A 325 14.62 -18.11 15.85
N THR A 326 14.39 -17.94 17.15
CA THR A 326 15.44 -18.06 18.19
C THR A 326 15.71 -19.50 18.62
N ALA A 327 15.03 -20.49 18.04
CA ALA A 327 15.39 -21.88 18.28
C ALA A 327 16.86 -22.08 17.89
N ALA A 328 17.69 -22.40 18.89
CA ALA A 328 19.09 -22.77 18.71
C ALA A 328 19.19 -23.85 17.62
N GLU A 329 20.29 -23.84 16.88
CA GLU A 329 20.57 -24.83 15.84
C GLU A 329 20.38 -26.24 16.43
N GLY A 330 19.40 -27.00 15.92
CA GLY A 330 19.04 -28.33 16.44
C GLY A 330 17.75 -28.41 17.29
N THR A 331 17.14 -27.29 17.69
CA THR A 331 15.80 -27.33 18.31
C THR A 331 14.72 -27.40 17.24
N GLN A 332 13.80 -28.35 17.39
CA GLN A 332 12.67 -28.55 16.47
C GLN A 332 11.86 -27.24 16.39
N ARG A 333 11.96 -26.55 15.27
CA ARG A 333 11.20 -25.31 15.04
C ARG A 333 9.72 -25.66 15.11
N SER A 334 8.98 -24.94 15.97
CA SER A 334 7.53 -24.96 15.88
C SER A 334 7.16 -24.52 14.47
N ILE A 335 6.42 -25.37 13.77
CA ILE A 335 6.08 -25.18 12.35
C ILE A 335 5.21 -23.92 12.18
N GLU A 336 4.56 -23.47 13.26
CA GLU A 336 3.59 -22.39 13.23
C GLU A 336 3.93 -21.26 14.21
N ALA A 337 3.66 -20.03 13.78
CA ALA A 337 3.79 -18.85 14.63
C ALA A 337 2.82 -18.93 15.85
N PRO A 338 3.21 -18.42 17.02
CA PRO A 338 2.49 -18.65 18.28
C PRO A 338 1.23 -17.78 18.46
N PHE A 339 0.71 -17.20 17.38
CA PHE A 339 -0.46 -16.34 17.41
C PHE A 339 -1.32 -16.50 16.14
N PRO A 340 -2.64 -16.26 16.25
CA PRO A 340 -3.53 -16.25 15.09
C PRO A 340 -3.16 -15.16 14.09
N ARG A 341 -3.21 -15.50 12.81
CA ARG A 341 -2.87 -14.59 11.70
C ARG A 341 -3.46 -15.14 10.41
N LEU A 342 -3.61 -14.27 9.42
CA LEU A 342 -3.86 -14.66 8.04
C LEU A 342 -2.67 -14.25 7.19
N ILE A 343 -2.25 -15.10 6.25
CA ILE A 343 -1.26 -14.72 5.22
C ILE A 343 -1.95 -14.81 3.88
N VAL A 344 -1.99 -13.70 3.16
CA VAL A 344 -2.74 -13.52 1.92
C VAL A 344 -1.81 -12.97 0.86
N ARG A 345 -1.85 -13.57 -0.34
CA ARG A 345 -1.07 -13.05 -1.47
C ARG A 345 -1.73 -11.79 -2.01
N PHE A 346 -0.93 -10.78 -2.31
CA PHE A 346 -1.38 -9.54 -2.88
C PHE A 346 -2.06 -9.76 -4.24
N GLU A 347 -1.50 -10.68 -5.02
CA GLU A 347 -2.04 -11.11 -6.30
C GLU A 347 -3.45 -11.69 -6.12
N ASP A 348 -3.70 -12.46 -5.05
CA ASP A 348 -5.03 -13.01 -4.81
C ASP A 348 -6.06 -11.91 -4.48
N ILE A 349 -5.66 -10.87 -3.76
CA ILE A 349 -6.55 -9.73 -3.47
C ILE A 349 -6.94 -8.99 -4.76
N ILE A 350 -6.05 -8.94 -5.74
CA ILE A 350 -6.33 -8.29 -7.04
C ILE A 350 -7.26 -9.17 -7.88
N PHE A 351 -6.95 -10.47 -7.99
CA PHE A 351 -7.62 -11.36 -8.95
C PHE A 351 -8.84 -12.10 -8.38
N PHE A 352 -8.96 -12.22 -7.06
CA PHE A 352 -10.07 -12.90 -6.39
C PHE A 352 -10.67 -11.97 -5.34
N VAL A 353 -11.66 -11.17 -5.75
CA VAL A 353 -12.36 -10.24 -4.84
C VAL A 353 -12.93 -10.98 -3.61
N SER A 354 -13.32 -12.25 -3.78
CA SER A 354 -13.81 -13.13 -2.71
C SER A 354 -12.80 -13.36 -1.57
N VAL A 355 -11.50 -13.10 -1.78
CA VAL A 355 -10.49 -13.10 -0.69
C VAL A 355 -10.94 -12.23 0.47
N LEU A 356 -11.53 -11.08 0.17
CA LEU A 356 -11.98 -10.14 1.19
C LEU A 356 -13.10 -10.77 2.01
N ASP A 357 -14.02 -11.50 1.39
CA ASP A 357 -15.08 -12.21 2.11
C ASP A 357 -14.48 -13.23 3.08
N TYR A 358 -13.50 -14.03 2.64
CA TYR A 358 -12.82 -14.97 3.53
C TYR A 358 -12.08 -14.29 4.67
N VAL A 359 -11.33 -13.21 4.39
CA VAL A 359 -10.57 -12.47 5.40
C VAL A 359 -11.50 -11.77 6.40
N CYS A 360 -12.57 -11.14 5.93
CA CYS A 360 -13.52 -10.42 6.76
C CYS A 360 -14.41 -11.38 7.57
N ILE A 361 -14.91 -12.46 6.97
CA ILE A 361 -15.94 -13.30 7.60
C ILE A 361 -15.30 -14.38 8.49
N SER A 362 -14.32 -15.12 7.97
CA SER A 362 -13.92 -16.41 8.57
C SER A 362 -13.35 -16.27 9.98
N CYS A 363 -12.49 -15.29 10.23
CA CYS A 363 -11.84 -15.16 11.54
C CYS A 363 -12.59 -14.26 12.53
N THR A 364 -13.39 -13.34 12.03
CA THR A 364 -13.81 -12.19 12.82
C THR A 364 -15.34 -12.02 12.82
N ALA A 365 -16.05 -12.74 11.95
CA ALA A 365 -17.48 -12.58 11.68
C ALA A 365 -17.82 -11.13 11.27
N LEU A 366 -16.92 -10.49 10.50
CA LEU A 366 -17.12 -9.16 9.95
C LEU A 366 -17.95 -9.27 8.67
N THR A 367 -18.69 -8.22 8.37
CA THR A 367 -19.40 -8.09 7.10
C THR A 367 -18.47 -7.43 6.07
N PRO A 368 -18.31 -7.97 4.85
CA PRO A 368 -17.63 -7.27 3.77
C PRO A 368 -18.46 -6.04 3.34
N LEU A 369 -17.78 -4.93 3.04
CA LEU A 369 -18.42 -3.67 2.63
C LEU A 369 -18.58 -3.50 1.12
N LEU A 370 -17.91 -4.34 0.32
CA LEU A 370 -17.94 -4.28 -1.13
C LEU A 370 -18.86 -5.37 -1.69
N HIS A 371 -20.14 -5.06 -1.82
CA HIS A 371 -21.05 -5.69 -2.78
C HIS A 371 -21.80 -4.60 -3.54
#